data_AF-A0A353Y5W0-F1
#
_entry.id   AF-A0A353Y5W0-F1
#
_cell.length_a   1.000
_cell.length_b   1.000
_cell.length_c   1.000
_cell.angle_alpha   90.00
_cell.angle_beta   90.00
_cell.angle_gamma   90.00
#
_symmetry.space_group_name_H-M   'P 1'
#
loop_
_entity.id
_entity.type
_entity.pdbx_description
1 polymer ?
#
loop_
_entity_poly.entity_id
_entity_poly.type
_entity_poly.pdbx_seq_one_letter_code
_entity_poly.pdbx_strand_id
1 'polypeptide(L)' 'MATITWKETPPVLTALLDDAPVCTVRGKDIGGWTASWLGERLWPAPAHLPKATPQATRFFTDLEEAKAAVETELGRA' A
#
# COMPACT_ATOMS: atom_id res chain seq x y z
N MET A 1 -10.86 -13.70 9.14
CA MET A 1 -10.55 -13.25 7.77
C MET A 1 -10.69 -11.75 7.79
N ALA A 2 -9.57 -11.03 7.80
CA ALA A 2 -9.61 -9.58 7.81
C ALA A 2 -10.20 -9.11 6.47
N THR A 3 -11.24 -8.28 6.50
CA THR A 3 -11.90 -7.82 5.27
C THR A 3 -11.22 -6.56 4.78
N ILE A 4 -10.69 -6.59 3.56
CA ILE A 4 -10.03 -5.43 2.95
C ILE A 4 -11.05 -4.68 2.09
N THR A 5 -11.34 -3.45 2.47
CA THR A 5 -12.22 -2.54 1.73
C THR A 5 -11.39 -1.41 1.13
N TRP A 6 -11.64 -1.04 -0.11
CA TRP A 6 -10.97 0.10 -0.76
C TRP A 6 -11.93 1.28 -0.85
N LYS A 7 -11.55 2.40 -0.25
CA LYS A 7 -12.27 3.67 -0.32
C LYS A 7 -11.58 4.61 -1.30
N GLU A 8 -12.22 4.88 -2.41
CA GLU A 8 -11.70 5.76 -3.46
C GLU A 8 -12.09 7.22 -3.14
N THR A 9 -11.09 8.09 -3.02
CA THR A 9 -11.27 9.53 -2.78
C THR A 9 -10.26 10.27 -3.66
N PRO A 10 -10.57 10.49 -4.95
CA PRO A 10 -9.60 11.00 -5.93
C PRO A 10 -8.84 12.23 -5.42
N PRO A 11 -7.49 12.25 -5.49
CA PRO A 11 -6.58 11.29 -6.17
C PRO A 11 -6.01 10.16 -5.26
N VAL A 12 -6.66 9.85 -4.13
CA VAL A 12 -6.18 8.91 -3.11
C VAL A 12 -7.15 7.74 -2.92
N LEU A 13 -6.64 6.52 -2.86
CA LEU A 13 -7.37 5.33 -2.44
C LEU A 13 -6.93 4.93 -1.04
N THR A 14 -7.86 4.73 -0.12
CA THR A 14 -7.56 4.27 1.24
C THR A 14 -7.94 2.79 1.35
N ALA A 15 -7.01 1.93 1.73
CA ALA A 15 -7.31 0.57 2.14
C ALA A 15 -7.74 0.56 3.61
N LEU A 16 -8.88 -0.07 3.88
CA LEU A 16 -9.41 -0.30 5.21
C LEU A 16 -9.36 -1.80 5.52
N LEU A 17 -8.77 -2.16 6.65
CA LEU A 17 -8.78 -3.52 7.18
C LEU A 17 -9.82 -3.55 8.30
N ASP A 18 -10.88 -4.32 8.14
CA ASP A 18 -11.98 -4.39 9.11
C ASP A 18 -12.52 -2.99 9.49
N ASP A 19 -12.77 -2.16 8.47
CA ASP A 19 -13.21 -0.75 8.56
C ASP A 19 -12.18 0.25 9.14
N ALA A 20 -10.99 -0.22 9.56
CA ALA A 20 -9.90 0.65 10.03
C ALA A 20 -8.96 1.04 8.87
N PRO A 21 -8.69 2.33 8.63
CA PRO A 21 -7.80 2.76 7.55
C PRO A 21 -6.35 2.33 7.85
N VAL A 22 -5.78 1.49 6.99
CA VAL A 22 -4.44 0.90 7.16
C VAL A 22 -3.43 1.36 6.12
N CYS A 23 -3.84 1.71 4.91
CA CYS A 23 -2.93 2.16 3.85
C CYS A 23 -3.58 3.23 3.00
N THR A 24 -2.77 4.15 2.46
CA THR A 24 -3.19 5.14 1.47
C THR A 24 -2.38 4.96 0.20
N VAL A 25 -3.04 4.91 -0.94
CA VAL A 25 -2.47 4.74 -2.27
C VAL A 25 -2.81 5.99 -3.05
N ARG A 26 -1.82 6.86 -3.29
CA ARG A 26 -2.00 8.12 -4.02
C ARG A 26 -1.45 7.99 -5.43
N GLY A 27 -2.23 8.38 -6.43
CA GLY A 27 -1.76 8.53 -7.81
C GLY A 27 -0.89 9.78 -7.92
N LYS A 28 0.26 9.69 -8.59
CA LYS A 28 1.10 10.85 -8.90
C LYS A 28 0.77 11.37 -10.30
N ASP A 29 0.76 12.69 -10.45
CA ASP A 29 0.50 13.37 -11.73
C ASP A 29 1.51 13.01 -12.83
N ILE A 30 2.72 12.58 -12.45
CA ILE A 30 3.81 12.18 -13.36
C ILE A 30 3.73 10.72 -13.83
N GLY A 31 2.67 10.00 -13.46
CA GLY A 31 2.57 8.56 -13.62
C GLY A 31 3.11 7.81 -12.40
N GLY A 32 2.45 6.70 -12.07
CA GLY A 32 2.77 5.86 -10.92
C GLY A 32 1.93 6.14 -9.68
N TRP A 33 2.01 5.20 -8.74
CA TRP A 33 1.22 5.13 -7.53
C TRP A 33 2.13 5.00 -6.32
N THR A 34 1.82 5.72 -5.24
CA THR A 34 2.56 5.62 -3.99
C THR A 34 1.65 5.08 -2.92
N ALA A 35 1.96 3.90 -2.41
CA ALA A 35 1.30 3.33 -1.25
C ALA A 35 2.05 3.73 0.03
N SER A 36 1.32 4.16 1.06
CA SER A 36 1.84 4.56 2.35
C SER A 36 1.00 3.89 3.43
N TRP A 37 1.63 3.08 4.27
CA TRP A 37 0.95 2.54 5.45
C TRP A 37 0.58 3.68 6.41
N LEU A 38 -0.58 3.55 7.03
CA LEU A 38 -1.05 4.41 8.10
C LEU A 38 -0.72 3.72 9.43
N GLY A 39 0.28 4.23 10.14
CA GLY A 39 0.73 3.69 11.43
C GLY A 39 2.18 3.19 11.40
N GLU A 40 2.47 2.15 12.18
CA GLU A 40 3.83 1.61 12.37
C GLU A 40 4.20 0.50 11.37
N ARG A 41 3.29 0.15 10.45
CA ARG A 41 3.55 -0.88 9.45
C ARG A 41 4.53 -0.35 8.40
N LEU A 42 5.53 -1.17 8.07
CA LEU A 42 6.54 -0.84 7.08
C LEU A 42 6.46 -1.86 5.95
N TRP A 43 6.64 -1.40 4.73
CA TRP A 43 6.85 -2.26 3.58
C TRP A 43 8.16 -3.03 3.75
N PRO A 44 8.17 -4.35 3.48
CA PRO A 44 9.39 -5.13 3.50
C PRO A 44 10.35 -4.65 2.42
N ALA A 45 11.64 -4.91 2.64
CA ALA A 45 12.68 -4.60 1.68
C ALA A 45 12.34 -5.24 0.30
N PRO A 46 12.52 -4.52 -0.82
CA PRO A 46 12.33 -5.09 -2.14
C PRO A 46 13.25 -6.30 -2.33
N ALA A 47 12.76 -7.34 -3.01
CA ALA A 47 13.55 -8.56 -3.23
C ALA A 47 14.89 -8.30 -3.95
N HIS A 48 14.94 -7.28 -4.81
CA HIS A 48 16.15 -6.87 -5.53
C HIS A 48 17.12 -6.03 -4.66
N LEU A 49 16.68 -5.54 -3.50
CA LEU A 49 17.48 -4.77 -2.54
C LEU A 49 17.22 -5.27 -1.11
N PRO A 50 17.67 -6.49 -0.76
CA PRO A 50 17.41 -7.09 0.56
C PRO A 50 18.09 -6.33 1.72
N LYS A 51 19.03 -5.42 1.42
CA LYS A 51 19.68 -4.53 2.39
C LYS A 51 18.96 -3.20 2.58
N ALA A 52 17.90 -2.92 1.82
CA ALA A 52 17.13 -1.69 1.99
C ALA A 52 16.37 -1.74 3.32
N THR A 53 16.34 -0.62 4.02
CA THR A 53 15.53 -0.48 5.23
C THR A 53 14.05 -0.57 4.87
N PRO A 54 13.21 -1.26 5.67
CA PRO A 54 11.76 -1.19 5.52
C PRO A 54 11.29 0.26 5.49
N GLN A 55 10.40 0.59 4.57
CA GLN A 55 9.92 1.96 4.37
C GLN A 55 8.43 2.05 4.67
N ALA A 56 7.99 3.17 5.24
CA ALA A 56 6.56 3.42 5.44
C ALA A 56 5.80 3.57 4.11
N THR A 57 6.53 3.94 3.04
CA THR A 57 6.02 4.15 1.69
C THR A 57 6.66 3.20 0.69
N ARG A 58 5.92 2.86 -0.36
CA ARG A 58 6.41 2.10 -1.51
C ARG A 58 5.81 2.64 -2.79
N PHE A 59 6.64 2.75 -3.81
CA PHE A 59 6.24 3.21 -5.13
C PHE A 59 5.92 2.01 -6.03
N PHE A 60 4.89 2.19 -6.85
CA PHE A 60 4.36 1.22 -7.81
C PHE A 60 4.12 1.92 -9.14
N THR A 61 4.25 1.21 -10.24
CA THR A 61 3.98 1.77 -11.57
C THR A 61 2.48 1.83 -11.85
N ASP A 62 1.74 0.84 -11.33
CA ASP A 62 0.32 0.64 -11.62
C ASP A 62 -0.53 0.54 -10.36
N LEU A 63 -1.81 0.94 -10.47
CA LEU A 63 -2.75 0.90 -9.36
C LEU A 63 -3.02 -0.54 -8.93
N GLU A 64 -3.20 -1.43 -9.90
CA GLU A 64 -3.48 -2.85 -9.64
C GLU A 64 -2.32 -3.50 -8.88
N GLU A 65 -1.07 -3.18 -9.26
CA GLU A 65 0.12 -3.66 -8.56
C GLU A 65 0.16 -3.13 -7.12
N ALA A 66 -0.15 -1.85 -6.91
CA ALA A 66 -0.20 -1.25 -5.58
C ALA A 66 -1.26 -1.92 -4.70
N LYS A 67 -2.47 -2.16 -5.24
CA LYS A 67 -3.57 -2.80 -4.51
C LYS A 67 -3.23 -4.24 -4.15
N ALA A 68 -2.78 -5.03 -5.13
CA ALA A 68 -2.39 -6.42 -4.91
C ALA A 68 -1.26 -6.56 -3.88
N ALA A 69 -0.28 -5.65 -3.88
CA ALA A 69 0.79 -5.63 -2.89
C ALA A 69 0.25 -5.33 -1.47
N VAL A 70 -0.66 -4.35 -1.33
CA VAL A 70 -1.32 -4.05 -0.05
C VAL A 70 -2.11 -5.26 0.44
N GLU A 71 -2.89 -5.88 -0.44
CA GLU A 71 -3.70 -7.07 -0.12
C GLU A 71 -2.83 -8.27 0.29
N THR A 72 -1.70 -8.47 -0.40
CA THR A 72 -0.73 -9.52 -0.06
C THR A 72 -0.12 -9.31 1.32
N GLU A 73 0.28 -8.08 1.65
CA GLU A 73 0.87 -7.76 2.96
C GLU A 73 -0.17 -7.78 4.10
N LEU A 74 -1.43 -7.43 3.82
CA LEU A 74 -2.53 -7.54 4.78
C LEU A 74 -2.98 -8.99 4.98
N GLY A 75 -3.00 -9.80 3.92
CA GLY A 75 -3.38 -11.22 3.98
C GLY A 75 -2.31 -12.14 4.56
N ARG A 76 -1.06 -11.66 4.68
CA ARG A 76 0.04 -12.36 5.36
C ARG A 76 0.08 -12.11 6.88
N ALA A 77 -0.72 -11.18 7.41
CA ALA A 77 -0.73 -10.82 8.82
C ALA A 77 -1.75 -11.62 9.64
#